data_AF-A0A522BV53-F1
#
_entry.id   AF-A0A522BV53-F1
#
_cell.length_a   1.000
_cell.length_b   1.000
_cell.length_c   1.000
_cell.angle_alpha   90.00
_cell.angle_beta   90.00
_cell.angle_gamma   90.00
#
_symmetry.space_group_name_H-M   'P 1'
#
loop_
_entity.id
_entity.type
_entity.pdbx_description
1 polymer ?
#
loop_
_entity_poly.entity_id
_entity_poly.type
_entity_poly.pdbx_seq_one_letter_code
_entity_poly.pdbx_strand_id
1 'polypeptide(L)' 'ISQIMDEKKIRRLPVVDKGKKLLGIISRADILKAVLKKLA' A
#
# COMPACT_ATOMS: atom_id res chain seq x y z
N ILE A 1 -3.65 7.24 1.71
CA ILE A 1 -3.71 5.86 1.18
C ILE A 1 -4.57 4.94 2.04
N SER A 2 -4.38 4.91 3.36
CA SER A 2 -5.25 4.10 4.26
C SER A 2 -6.74 4.44 4.10
N GLN A 3 -7.09 5.73 4.06
CA GLN A 3 -8.49 6.15 3.93
C GLN A 3 -9.18 5.61 2.67
N ILE A 4 -8.50 5.63 1.52
CA ILE A 4 -9.02 5.05 0.26
C ILE A 4 -9.20 3.52 0.38
N MET A 5 -8.27 2.83 1.04
CA MET A 5 -8.38 1.39 1.28
C MET A 5 -9.56 1.04 2.18
N ASP A 6 -9.87 1.89 3.16
CA ASP A 6 -11.02 1.76 4.07
C ASP A 6 -12.34 2.01 3.33
N GLU A 7 -12.47 3.16 2.69
CA GLU A 7 -13.68 3.57 1.97
C GLU A 7 -14.06 2.58 0.88
N LYS A 8 -13.08 2.07 0.12
CA LYS A 8 -13.33 1.14 -0.98
C LYS A 8 -13.28 -0.34 -0.58
N LYS A 9 -13.11 -0.64 0.72
CA LYS A 9 -12.95 -2.01 1.25
C LYS A 9 -11.84 -2.81 0.54
N ILE A 10 -10.78 -2.12 0.12
CA ILE A 10 -9.65 -2.72 -0.59
C ILE A 10 -8.59 -3.17 0.42
N ARG A 11 -8.26 -4.46 0.38
CA ARG A 11 -7.24 -5.05 1.28
C ARG A 11 -5.80 -4.80 0.83
N ARG A 12 -5.58 -4.58 -0.46
CA ARG A 12 -4.26 -4.49 -1.09
C ARG A 12 -4.30 -3.62 -2.34
N LEU A 13 -3.24 -2.84 -2.57
CA LEU A 13 -3.12 -1.91 -3.70
C LEU A 13 -1.97 -2.34 -4.62
N PRO A 14 -2.18 -2.39 -5.95
CA PRO A 14 -1.09 -2.57 -6.88
C PRO A 14 -0.23 -1.31 -6.96
N VAL A 15 1.08 -1.49 -7.00
CA VAL A 15 2.06 -0.44 -7.32
C VAL A 15 2.43 -0.61 -8.77
N VAL A 16 2.27 0.45 -9.55
CA VAL A 16 2.54 0.45 -10.99
C VAL A 16 3.50 1.59 -11.33
N ASP A 17 4.25 1.43 -12.43
CA ASP A 17 5.02 2.53 -13.01
C ASP A 17 4.12 3.48 -13.83
N LYS A 18 4.73 4.51 -14.45
CA LYS A 18 4.03 5.46 -15.31
C LYS A 18 3.35 4.82 -16.52
N GLY A 19 3.88 3.68 -17.00
CA GLY A 19 3.31 2.88 -18.09
C GLY A 19 2.24 1.90 -17.64
N LYS A 20 1.78 1.96 -16.38
CA LYS A 20 0.84 1.02 -15.75
C LYS A 20 1.36 -0.42 -15.66
N LYS A 21 2.68 -0.64 -15.81
CA LYS A 21 3.27 -1.96 -15.56
C LYS A 21 3.26 -2.23 -14.07
N LEU A 22 2.81 -3.43 -13.67
CA LEU A 22 2.82 -3.87 -12.29
C LEU A 22 4.26 -4.00 -11.78
N LEU A 23 4.58 -3.26 -10.72
CA LEU A 23 5.84 -3.34 -9.99
C LEU A 23 5.71 -4.19 -8.72
N GLY A 24 4.51 -4.26 -8.12
CA GLY A 24 4.27 -5.04 -6.92
C GLY A 24 2.90 -4.77 -6.29
N ILE A 25 2.71 -5.28 -5.07
CA ILE A 25 1.47 -5.13 -4.29
C ILE A 25 1.83 -4.67 -2.89
N ILE A 26 1.08 -3.70 -2.36
CA ILE A 26 1.16 -3.29 -0.95
C ILE A 26 -0.11 -3.65 -0.21
N SER A 27 0.04 -4.14 1.02
CA SER A 27 -1.04 -4.41 1.96
C SER A 27 -1.00 -3.43 3.14
N ARG A 28 -2.02 -3.50 4.00
CA ARG A 28 -2.04 -2.74 5.26
C ARG A 28 -0.90 -3.13 6.20
N ALA A 29 -0.50 -4.41 6.19
CA ALA A 29 0.59 -4.90 7.01
C ALA A 29 1.94 -4.31 6.58
N ASP A 30 2.14 -4.13 5.26
CA ASP A 30 3.35 -3.51 4.72
C ASP A 30 3.45 -2.03 5.14
N ILE A 31 2.33 -1.31 5.11
CA ILE A 31 2.26 0.08 5.58
C ILE A 31 2.60 0.15 7.07
N LEU A 32 2.00 -0.71 7.90
CA LEU A 32 2.28 -0.74 9.34
C LEU A 32 3.76 -1.03 9.61
N LYS A 33 4.33 -2.03 8.95
CA LYS A 33 5.75 -2.39 9.08
C LYS A 33 6.67 -1.22 8.70
N ALA A 34 6.35 -0.49 7.64
CA ALA A 34 7.13 0.67 7.21
C ALA A 34 7.06 1.83 8.22
N VAL A 35 5.88 2.09 8.79
CA VAL A 35 5.70 3.12 9.82
C VAL A 35 6.48 2.75 11.08
N LEU A 36 6.36 1.51 11.57
CA LEU A 36 7.11 1.04 12.74
C LEU A 36 8.63 1.15 12.53
N LYS A 37 9.13 0.80 11.34
CA LYS A 37 10.54 0.94 10.99
C LYS A 37 11.00 2.41 10.98
N LYS A 38 10.12 3.36 10.68
CA LYS A 38 10.45 4.80 10.65
C LYS A 38 10.47 5.44 12.05
N LEU A 39 9.80 4.81 13.01
CA LEU A 39 9.71 5.28 14.41
C LEU A 39 10.81 4.72 15.32
N ALA A 40 11.55 3.73 14.83
CA ALA A 40 12.76 3.20 15.46
C ALA A 40 14.00 3.94 14.95
#